data_AF-A0A8X6FTZ3-F1
#
_entry.id   AF-A0A8X6FTZ3-F1
#
_cell.length_a   1.000
_cell.length_b   1.000
_cell.length_c   1.000
_cell.angle_alpha   90.00
_cell.angle_beta   90.00
_cell.angle_gamma   90.00
#
_symmetry.space_group_name_H-M   'P 1'
#
loop_
_entity.id
_entity.type
_entity.pdbx_description
1 polymer ?
#
loop_
_entity_poly.entity_id
_entity_poly.type
_entity_poly.pdbx_seq_one_letter_code
_entity_poly.pdbx_strand_id
1 'polypeptide(L)'
;MANIEALKKSRKNERAAFTKACNRVEELIALEDVDICELEVELHVFEGKVDRLENTHSNILELLPEKDYVAEFEIVEDFRDKAIRIETKARRRINGQQN
;
A
#
# COMPACT_ATOMS: atom_id res chain seq x y z
N MET A 1 -10.32 -20.25 13.34
CA MET A 1 -8.91 -19.79 13.48
C MET A 1 -8.38 -19.51 12.10
N ALA A 2 -7.78 -18.34 11.87
CA ALA A 2 -7.11 -18.05 10.61
C ALA A 2 -5.90 -18.97 10.46
N ASN A 3 -5.72 -19.56 9.27
CA ASN A 3 -4.57 -20.41 8.97
C ASN A 3 -3.43 -19.52 8.47
N ILE A 4 -2.28 -19.53 9.16
CA ILE A 4 -1.11 -18.71 8.82
C ILE A 4 -0.64 -18.92 7.37
N GLU A 5 -0.78 -20.14 6.83
CA GLU A 5 -0.42 -20.44 5.43
C GLU A 5 -1.41 -19.79 4.44
N ALA A 6 -2.69 -19.71 4.81
CA ALA A 6 -3.68 -18.99 4.01
C ALA A 6 -3.41 -17.48 4.03
N LEU A 7 -3.03 -16.93 5.19
CA LEU A 7 -2.66 -15.52 5.32
C LEU A 7 -1.39 -15.18 4.53
N LYS A 8 -0.34 -16.01 4.58
CA LYS A 8 0.87 -15.82 3.74
C LYS A 8 0.54 -15.81 2.25
N LYS A 9 -0.39 -16.66 1.81
CA LYS A 9 -0.89 -16.65 0.43
C LYS A 9 -1.68 -15.37 0.11
N SER A 10 -2.53 -14.91 1.02
CA SER A 10 -3.27 -13.64 0.88
C SER A 10 -2.31 -12.46 0.77
N ARG A 11 -1.32 -12.38 1.67
CA ARG A 11 -0.26 -11.36 1.68
C ARG A 11 0.45 -11.27 0.34
N LYS A 12 0.79 -12.40 -0.29
CA LYS A 12 1.45 -12.40 -1.61
C LYS A 12 0.57 -11.70 -2.67
N ASN A 13 -0.73 -12.01 -2.67
CA ASN A 13 -1.68 -11.43 -3.62
C ASN A 13 -1.91 -9.93 -3.34
N GLU A 14 -2.03 -9.57 -2.08
CA GLU A 14 -2.23 -8.19 -1.64
C GLU A 14 -1.00 -7.32 -1.89
N ARG A 15 0.22 -7.85 -1.69
CA ARG A 15 1.47 -7.19 -2.10
C ARG A 15 1.49 -6.91 -3.59
N ALA A 16 1.09 -7.88 -4.43
CA ALA A 16 1.01 -7.66 -5.87
C ALA A 16 -0.03 -6.58 -6.23
N ALA A 17 -1.19 -6.59 -5.57
CA ALA A 17 -2.22 -5.56 -5.77
C ALA A 17 -1.75 -4.17 -5.31
N PHE A 18 -1.07 -4.09 -4.16
CA PHE A 18 -0.45 -2.86 -3.67
C PHE A 18 0.60 -2.34 -4.64
N THR A 19 1.54 -3.18 -5.10
CA THR A 19 2.56 -2.77 -6.06
C THR A 19 1.92 -2.24 -7.35
N LYS A 20 0.87 -2.90 -7.85
CA LYS A 20 0.17 -2.43 -9.05
C LYS A 20 -0.48 -1.06 -8.83
N ALA A 21 -1.19 -0.86 -7.72
CA ALA A 21 -1.84 0.42 -7.41
C ALA A 21 -0.80 1.53 -7.15
N CYS A 22 0.29 1.20 -6.46
CA CYS A 22 1.43 2.09 -6.23
C CYS A 22 2.00 2.60 -7.54
N ASN A 23 2.33 1.68 -8.46
CA ASN A 23 2.91 2.03 -9.75
C ASN A 23 1.94 2.90 -10.55
N ARG A 24 0.63 2.60 -10.51
CA ARG A 24 -0.38 3.41 -11.20
C ARG A 24 -0.42 4.86 -10.69
N VAL A 25 -0.39 5.05 -9.37
CA VAL A 25 -0.35 6.39 -8.77
C VAL A 25 0.98 7.09 -9.09
N GLU A 26 2.12 6.39 -9.04
CA GLU A 26 3.42 6.95 -9.43
C GLU A 26 3.46 7.42 -10.89
N GLU A 27 2.93 6.61 -11.81
CA GLU A 27 2.80 6.95 -13.22
C GLU A 27 1.98 8.23 -13.41
N LEU A 28 0.81 8.32 -12.76
CA LEU A 28 -0.06 9.50 -12.84
C LEU A 28 0.60 10.75 -12.27
N ILE A 29 1.28 10.65 -11.11
CA ILE A 29 2.01 11.77 -10.52
C ILE A 29 3.09 12.31 -11.47
N ALA A 30 3.72 11.43 -12.26
CA ALA A 30 4.79 11.79 -13.18
C ALA A 30 4.31 12.47 -14.47
N LEU A 31 3.00 12.44 -14.76
CA LEU A 31 2.43 13.13 -15.91
C LEU A 31 2.36 14.64 -15.67
N GLU A 32 2.76 15.43 -16.68
CA GLU A 32 2.71 16.89 -16.64
C GLU A 32 1.27 17.41 -16.60
N ASP A 33 0.40 16.83 -17.43
CA ASP A 33 -1.02 17.16 -17.54
C ASP A 33 -1.90 16.00 -17.02
N VAL A 34 -1.67 15.59 -15.77
CA VAL A 34 -2.50 14.55 -15.14
C VAL A 34 -3.94 15.03 -14.94
N ASP A 35 -4.92 14.17 -15.24
CA ASP A 35 -6.31 14.38 -14.83
C ASP A 35 -6.41 14.19 -13.30
N ILE A 36 -6.77 15.26 -12.60
CA ILE A 36 -6.88 15.27 -11.14
C ILE A 36 -7.94 14.30 -10.65
N CYS A 37 -9.07 14.19 -11.36
CA CYS A 37 -10.13 13.26 -10.99
C CYS A 37 -9.63 11.81 -11.10
N GLU A 38 -8.83 11.51 -12.12
CA GLU A 38 -8.22 10.19 -12.29
C GLU A 38 -7.22 9.89 -11.16
N LEU A 39 -6.36 10.86 -10.83
CA LEU A 39 -5.38 10.72 -9.75
C LEU A 39 -6.06 10.53 -8.39
N GLU A 40 -7.16 11.23 -8.10
CA GLU A 40 -7.94 11.05 -6.87
C GLU A 40 -8.57 9.66 -6.78
N VAL A 41 -9.15 9.16 -7.88
CA VAL A 41 -9.74 7.82 -7.93
C VAL A 41 -8.68 6.74 -7.71
N GLU A 42 -7.55 6.81 -8.41
CA GLU A 42 -6.47 5.83 -8.26
C GLU A 42 -5.78 5.92 -6.90
N LEU A 43 -5.67 7.11 -6.31
CA LEU A 43 -5.22 7.28 -4.93
C LEU A 43 -6.16 6.58 -3.95
N HIS A 44 -7.47 6.71 -4.12
CA HIS A 44 -8.43 6.01 -3.26
C HIS A 44 -8.37 4.49 -3.42
N VAL A 45 -8.19 4.00 -4.65
CA VAL A 45 -7.95 2.57 -4.90
C VAL A 45 -6.68 2.09 -4.20
N PHE A 46 -5.63 2.89 -4.24
CA PHE A 46 -4.35 2.63 -3.58
C PHE A 46 -4.48 2.56 -2.06
N GLU A 47 -5.12 3.54 -1.42
CA GLU A 47 -5.44 3.55 0.02
C GLU A 47 -6.17 2.26 0.42
N GLY A 48 -7.19 1.86 -0.36
CA GLY A 48 -7.89 0.60 -0.12
C GLY A 48 -7.04 -0.67 -0.29
N LYS A 49 -5.92 -0.63 -1.03
CA LYS A 49 -4.94 -1.73 -1.07
C LYS A 49 -4.01 -1.70 0.13
N VAL A 50 -3.63 -0.51 0.59
CA VAL A 50 -2.82 -0.32 1.79
C VAL A 50 -3.54 -0.93 3.00
N ASP A 51 -4.80 -0.56 3.22
CA ASP A 51 -5.61 -1.06 4.35
C ASP A 51 -5.73 -2.58 4.38
N ARG A 52 -5.94 -3.20 3.21
CA ARG A 52 -6.05 -4.66 3.10
C ARG A 52 -4.74 -5.35 3.45
N LEU A 53 -3.63 -4.85 2.92
CA LEU A 53 -2.33 -5.44 3.15
C LEU A 53 -1.87 -5.25 4.60
N GLU A 54 -2.14 -4.08 5.18
CA GLU A 54 -1.89 -3.77 6.59
C GLU A 54 -2.68 -4.71 7.53
N ASN A 55 -3.96 -4.96 7.22
CA ASN A 55 -4.77 -5.89 7.98
C ASN A 55 -4.20 -7.33 7.90
N THR A 56 -3.83 -7.79 6.70
CA THR A 56 -3.22 -9.12 6.56
C THR A 56 -1.88 -9.23 7.28
N HIS A 57 -1.04 -8.20 7.24
CA HIS A 57 0.21 -8.19 7.99
C HIS A 57 -0.03 -8.22 9.49
N SER A 58 -0.98 -7.43 9.99
CA SER A 58 -1.38 -7.44 11.41
C SER A 58 -1.83 -8.84 11.85
N ASN A 59 -2.71 -9.49 11.08
CA ASN A 59 -3.15 -10.87 11.34
C ASN A 59 -2.00 -11.89 11.31
N ILE A 60 -0.97 -11.68 10.48
CA ILE A 60 0.21 -12.55 10.43
C ILE A 60 1.07 -12.32 11.67
N LEU A 61 1.38 -11.07 12.02
CA LEU A 61 2.21 -10.71 13.17
C LEU A 61 1.62 -11.23 14.49
N GLU A 62 0.31 -11.19 14.66
CA GLU A 62 -0.39 -11.75 15.84
C GLU A 62 -0.20 -13.27 15.99
N LEU A 63 0.08 -13.98 14.89
CA LEU A 63 0.22 -15.43 14.85
C LEU A 63 1.68 -15.91 14.81
N LEU A 64 2.64 -15.00 14.63
CA LEU A 64 4.05 -15.35 14.51
C LEU A 64 4.71 -15.52 15.89
N PRO A 65 5.62 -16.48 16.05
CA PRO A 65 6.50 -16.53 17.20
C PRO A 65 7.54 -15.39 17.12
N GLU A 66 8.06 -14.97 18.27
CA GLU A 66 9.01 -13.85 18.41
C GLU A 66 10.22 -13.92 17.44
N LYS A 67 10.75 -15.12 17.21
CA LYS A 67 11.86 -15.36 16.28
C LYS A 67 11.59 -14.94 14.83
N ASP A 68 10.33 -14.97 14.40
CA ASP A 68 9.91 -14.67 13.03
C ASP A 68 9.25 -13.28 12.94
N TYR A 69 8.95 -12.66 14.09
CA TYR A 69 8.28 -11.37 14.18
C TYR A 69 9.13 -10.23 13.59
N VAL A 70 10.41 -10.15 13.95
CA VAL A 70 11.29 -9.04 13.54
C VAL A 70 11.40 -8.95 12.02
N ALA A 71 11.62 -10.09 11.36
CA ALA A 71 11.73 -10.14 9.90
C ALA A 71 10.42 -9.76 9.19
N GLU A 72 9.27 -10.14 9.75
CA GLU A 72 7.98 -9.73 9.19
C GLU A 72 7.70 -8.24 9.44
N PHE A 73 8.06 -7.74 10.62
CA PHE A 73 7.87 -6.34 11.00
C PHE A 73 8.67 -5.38 10.10
N GLU A 74 9.93 -5.69 9.79
CA GLU A 74 10.75 -4.90 8.85
C GLU A 74 10.09 -4.79 7.46
N ILE A 75 9.43 -5.85 6.99
CA ILE A 75 8.70 -5.85 5.71
C ILE A 75 7.49 -4.89 5.79
N VAL A 76 6.80 -4.87 6.93
CA VAL A 76 5.65 -3.97 7.15
C VAL A 76 6.09 -2.52 7.17
N GLU A 77 7.22 -2.21 7.82
CA GLU A 77 7.77 -0.85 7.86
C GLU A 77 8.14 -0.33 6.46
N ASP A 78 8.88 -1.11 5.66
CA ASP A 78 9.24 -0.72 4.28
C ASP A 78 7.99 -0.44 3.43
N PHE A 79 6.97 -1.28 3.57
CA PHE A 79 5.69 -1.09 2.91
C PHE A 79 4.99 0.22 3.36
N ARG A 80 4.92 0.49 4.67
CA ARG A 80 4.27 1.71 5.21
C ARG A 80 4.98 2.98 4.77
N ASP A 81 6.32 2.99 4.82
CA ASP A 81 7.12 4.12 4.35
C ASP A 81 6.89 4.39 2.87
N LYS A 82 6.83 3.32 2.05
CA LYS A 82 6.46 3.43 0.64
C LYS A 82 5.05 3.99 0.49
N ALA A 83 4.08 3.51 1.26
CA ALA A 83 2.70 3.98 1.20
C ALA A 83 2.56 5.48 1.49
N ILE A 84 3.13 5.93 2.61
CA ILE A 84 3.14 7.33 3.04
C ILE A 84 3.79 8.22 1.98
N ARG A 85 4.91 7.76 1.40
CA ARG A 85 5.62 8.52 0.36
C ARG A 85 4.76 8.74 -0.88
N ILE A 86 4.05 7.71 -1.35
CA ILE A 86 3.17 7.82 -2.52
C ILE A 86 2.00 8.73 -2.24
N GLU A 87 1.31 8.50 -1.12
CA GLU A 87 0.16 9.29 -0.71
C GLU A 87 0.53 10.77 -0.61
N THR A 88 1.66 11.07 0.04
CA THR A 88 2.16 12.44 0.18
C THR A 88 2.41 13.10 -1.17
N LYS A 89 3.03 12.39 -2.13
CA LYS A 89 3.28 12.92 -3.47
C LYS A 89 1.97 13.15 -4.24
N ALA A 90 1.04 12.19 -4.19
CA ALA A 90 -0.26 12.30 -4.85
C ALA A 90 -1.05 13.50 -4.32
N ARG A 91 -1.18 13.63 -2.99
CA ARG A 91 -1.90 14.75 -2.36
C ARG A 91 -1.28 16.11 -2.69
N ARG A 92 0.06 16.21 -2.76
CA ARG A 92 0.72 17.45 -3.21
C ARG A 92 0.37 17.81 -4.65
N ARG A 93 0.32 16.83 -5.55
CA ARG A 93 -0.04 17.06 -6.95
C ARG A 93 -1.48 17.51 -7.09
N ILE A 94 -2.40 16.86 -6.36
CA ILE A 94 -3.82 17.22 -6.29
C ILE A 94 -3.99 18.67 -5.81
N ASN A 95 -3.44 19.00 -4.63
CA ASN A 95 -3.59 20.32 -4.05
C ASN A 95 -2.87 21.42 -4.85
N GLY A 96 -1.80 21.08 -5.55
CA GLY A 96 -1.03 22.04 -6.37
C GLY A 96 -1.74 22.48 -7.65
N GLN A 97 -2.67 21.67 -8.18
CA GLN A 97 -3.49 22.03 -9.36
C GLN A 97 -4.86 22.60 -8.99
N GLN A 98 -5.27 22.50 -7.71
CA GLN A 98 -6.52 23.10 -7.19
C GLN A 98 -6.37 24.59 -6.83
N ASN A 99 -5.14 25.11 -6.75
CA ASN A 99 -4.81 26.53 -6.54
C ASN A 99 -4.37 27.20 -7.83
#